data_AF-T1B972-F1
#
_entry.id   AF-T1B972-F1
#
_cell.length_a   1.000
_cell.length_b   1.000
_cell.length_c   1.000
_cell.angle_alpha   90.00
_cell.angle_beta   90.00
_cell.angle_gamma   90.00
#
_symmetry.space_group_name_H-M   'P 1'
#
loop_
_entity.id
_entity.type
_entity.pdbx_description
1 polymer ?
#
loop_
_entity_poly.entity_id
_entity_poly.type
_entity_poly.pdbx_seq_one_letter_code
_entity_poly.pdbx_strand_id
1 'polypeptide(L)'
;RSSYVLLEDPDVIARVRADPRSFLEELTSPVILDEIQNTPELLNYIRTRIDNAPSRRGQWLLTGSQEAPLMQGVSESMAGRAAVLQLLPLSTMESPKVSVLRGGYPGVVTRPSAAELWFRSYVQTYLERDIRAITAVRDLATYRRFLALLASRCGTLLNK
;
A
#
# COMPACT_ATOMS: atom_id res chain seq x y z
N ARG A 1 -23.23 11.15 -1.99
CA ARG A 1 -22.51 10.80 -0.73
C ARG A 1 -21.80 9.49 -0.99
N SER A 2 -20.50 9.39 -0.73
CA SER A 2 -19.75 8.14 -0.78
C SER A 2 -19.65 7.54 0.62
N SER A 3 -19.57 6.21 0.72
CA SER A 3 -19.24 5.53 1.98
C SER A 3 -17.74 5.34 2.07
N TYR A 4 -17.14 5.64 3.21
CA TYR A 4 -15.72 5.35 3.50
C TYR A 4 -15.65 4.37 4.66
N VAL A 5 -14.86 3.31 4.49
CA VAL A 5 -14.65 2.27 5.50
C VAL A 5 -13.16 2.01 5.62
N LEU A 6 -12.62 2.11 6.83
CA LEU A 6 -11.26 1.67 7.16
C LEU A 6 -11.29 0.22 7.64
N LEU A 7 -10.72 -0.71 6.88
CA LEU A 7 -10.70 -2.14 7.18
C LEU A 7 -9.50 -2.52 8.06
N GLU A 8 -9.08 -1.64 8.97
CA GLU A 8 -8.04 -1.90 9.96
C GLU A 8 -8.64 -2.10 11.37
N ASP A 9 -9.82 -1.54 11.61
CA ASP A 9 -10.52 -1.66 12.87
C ASP A 9 -10.96 -3.12 13.12
N PRO A 10 -10.54 -3.76 14.23
CA PRO A 10 -10.91 -5.13 14.56
C PRO A 10 -12.42 -5.40 14.59
N ASP A 11 -13.23 -4.42 15.02
CA ASP A 11 -14.69 -4.57 15.09
C ASP A 11 -15.29 -4.56 13.69
N VAL A 12 -14.78 -3.72 12.79
CA VAL A 12 -15.17 -3.70 11.38
C VAL A 12 -14.77 -5.01 10.71
N ILE A 13 -13.54 -5.48 10.92
CA ILE A 13 -13.05 -6.76 10.39
C ILE A 13 -13.91 -7.93 10.89
N ALA A 14 -14.23 -7.97 12.18
CA ALA A 14 -15.08 -9.00 12.75
C ALA A 14 -16.47 -9.00 12.09
N ARG A 15 -17.05 -7.82 11.85
CA ARG A 15 -18.34 -7.67 11.19
C ARG A 15 -18.31 -8.16 9.73
N VAL A 16 -17.26 -7.81 8.99
CA VAL A 16 -17.03 -8.29 7.62
C VAL A 16 -16.91 -9.81 7.58
N ARG A 17 -16.18 -10.42 8.52
CA ARG A 17 -15.98 -11.87 8.58
C ARG A 17 -17.23 -12.63 9.01
N ALA A 18 -18.07 -12.02 9.86
CA ALA A 18 -19.31 -12.62 10.32
C ALA A 18 -20.37 -12.66 9.20
N ASP A 19 -20.59 -11.52 8.51
CA ASP A 19 -21.49 -11.45 7.37
C ASP A 19 -21.04 -10.41 6.33
N PRO A 20 -20.23 -10.80 5.34
CA PRO A 20 -19.71 -9.88 4.33
C PRO A 20 -20.80 -9.39 3.37
N ARG A 21 -21.90 -10.13 3.20
CA ARG A 21 -22.98 -9.73 2.28
C ARG A 21 -23.79 -8.60 2.87
N SER A 22 -24.32 -8.79 4.08
CA SER A 22 -25.09 -7.76 4.76
C SER A 22 -24.25 -6.51 4.99
N PHE A 23 -22.97 -6.66 5.35
CA PHE A 23 -22.03 -5.54 5.44
C PHE A 23 -22.00 -4.69 4.17
N LEU A 24 -21.89 -5.31 2.99
CA LEU A 24 -21.86 -4.58 1.72
C LEU A 24 -23.23 -4.00 1.32
N GLU A 25 -24.35 -4.56 1.78
CA GLU A 25 -25.71 -4.05 1.52
C GLU A 25 -26.00 -2.76 2.28
N GLU A 26 -25.41 -2.59 3.47
CA GLU A 26 -25.52 -1.37 4.28
C GLU A 26 -24.80 -0.17 3.65
N LEU A 27 -23.83 -0.40 2.74
CA LEU A 27 -23.01 0.65 2.16
C LEU A 27 -23.69 1.35 0.97
N THR A 28 -23.62 2.67 0.96
CA THR A 28 -24.09 3.49 -0.16
C THR A 28 -22.96 3.73 -1.17
N SER A 29 -23.16 3.33 -2.43
CA SER A 29 -22.19 3.56 -3.51
C SER A 29 -22.09 5.04 -3.93
N PRO A 30 -20.91 5.54 -4.35
CA PRO A 30 -19.64 4.81 -4.45
C PRO A 30 -19.00 4.57 -3.07
N VAL A 31 -18.29 3.45 -2.95
CA VAL A 31 -17.68 2.97 -1.70
C VAL A 31 -16.17 3.03 -1.82
N ILE A 32 -15.52 3.57 -0.79
CA ILE A 32 -14.07 3.51 -0.58
C ILE A 32 -13.81 2.51 0.54
N LEU A 33 -13.09 1.43 0.22
CA LEU A 33 -12.63 0.43 1.17
C LEU A 33 -11.13 0.57 1.34
N ASP A 34 -10.71 1.03 2.51
CA ASP A 34 -9.32 1.29 2.84
C ASP A 34 -8.68 0.08 3.52
N GLU A 35 -7.40 -0.16 3.22
CA GLU A 35 -6.63 -1.33 3.67
C GLU A 35 -7.31 -2.68 3.35
N ILE A 36 -7.78 -2.84 2.11
CA ILE A 36 -8.56 -4.01 1.64
C ILE A 36 -7.89 -5.36 1.89
N GLN A 37 -6.56 -5.38 2.01
CA GLN A 37 -5.80 -6.58 2.26
C GLN A 37 -6.05 -7.22 3.64
N ASN A 38 -6.69 -6.51 4.57
CA ASN A 38 -7.10 -7.06 5.86
C ASN A 38 -8.37 -7.94 5.75
N THR A 39 -9.17 -7.73 4.71
CA THR A 39 -10.39 -8.51 4.39
C THR A 39 -10.47 -8.83 2.88
N PRO A 40 -9.50 -9.59 2.33
CA PRO A 40 -9.45 -9.90 0.89
C PRO A 40 -10.68 -10.70 0.41
N GLU A 41 -11.39 -11.38 1.32
CA GLU A 41 -12.62 -12.12 1.04
C GLU A 41 -13.71 -11.24 0.40
N LEU A 42 -13.74 -9.94 0.69
CA LEU A 42 -14.70 -8.99 0.12
C LEU A 42 -14.61 -8.88 -1.41
N LEU A 43 -13.43 -9.14 -1.98
CA LEU A 43 -13.19 -9.01 -3.43
C LEU A 43 -14.09 -9.93 -4.25
N ASN A 44 -14.34 -11.15 -3.75
CA ASN A 44 -15.23 -12.10 -4.44
C ASN A 44 -16.68 -11.56 -4.49
N TYR A 45 -17.16 -10.95 -3.41
CA TYR A 45 -18.50 -10.36 -3.34
C TYR A 45 -18.62 -9.10 -4.20
N ILE A 46 -17.59 -8.25 -4.17
CA ILE A 46 -17.52 -7.04 -5.01
C ILE A 46 -17.51 -7.43 -6.49
N ARG A 47 -16.73 -8.45 -6.88
CA ARG A 47 -16.71 -8.97 -8.24
C ARG A 47 -18.11 -9.39 -8.71
N THR A 48 -18.83 -10.19 -7.91
CA THR A 48 -20.20 -10.59 -8.23
C THR A 48 -21.12 -9.38 -8.43
N ARG A 49 -21.00 -8.33 -7.61
CA ARG A 49 -21.80 -7.10 -7.78
C ARG A 49 -21.45 -6.32 -9.04
N ILE A 50 -20.17 -6.26 -9.41
CA ILE A 50 -19.72 -5.63 -10.66
C ILE A 50 -20.27 -6.39 -11.86
N ASP A 51 -20.20 -7.73 -11.85
CA ASP A 51 -20.69 -8.59 -12.92
C ASP A 51 -22.21 -8.49 -13.12
N ASN A 52 -22.96 -8.29 -12.04
CA ASN A 52 -24.42 -8.12 -12.10
C ASN A 52 -24.85 -6.72 -12.58
N ALA A 53 -23.95 -5.73 -12.60
CA ALA A 53 -24.26 -4.36 -13.02
C ALA A 53 -23.11 -3.72 -13.83
N PRO A 54 -22.74 -4.29 -15.00
CA PRO A 54 -21.52 -3.93 -15.72
C PRO A 54 -21.51 -2.50 -16.30
N SER A 55 -22.68 -1.88 -16.44
CA SER A 55 -22.81 -0.47 -16.87
C SER A 55 -22.45 0.53 -15.77
N ARG A 56 -22.45 0.14 -14.49
CA ARG A 56 -22.17 1.01 -13.35
C ARG A 56 -20.69 0.97 -12.98
N ARG A 57 -19.90 1.85 -13.60
CA ARG A 57 -18.46 1.99 -13.35
C ARG A 57 -18.16 2.87 -12.14
N GLY A 58 -16.96 2.73 -11.56
CA GLY A 58 -16.46 3.60 -10.49
C GLY A 58 -17.21 3.49 -9.16
N GLN A 59 -17.93 2.39 -8.92
CA GLN A 59 -18.68 2.20 -7.67
C GLN A 59 -17.81 1.79 -6.49
N TRP A 60 -16.59 1.30 -6.76
CA TRP A 60 -15.68 0.73 -5.77
C TRP A 60 -14.30 1.34 -5.95
N LEU A 61 -13.75 1.89 -4.87
CA LEU A 61 -12.36 2.31 -4.77
C LEU A 61 -11.72 1.53 -3.62
N LEU A 62 -10.60 0.87 -3.92
CA LEU A 62 -9.90 0.02 -2.96
C LEU A 62 -8.49 0.58 -2.77
N THR A 63 -8.02 0.66 -1.53
CA THR A 63 -6.64 1.04 -1.20
C THR A 63 -6.00 -0.03 -0.33
N GLY A 64 -4.67 -0.06 -0.31
CA GLY A 64 -3.91 -1.01 0.49
C GLY A 64 -2.42 -0.67 0.53
N SER A 65 -1.81 -0.78 1.72
CA SER A 65 -0.44 -0.35 2.00
C SER A 65 0.60 -1.48 2.10
N GLN A 66 0.20 -2.75 1.99
CA GLN A 66 1.06 -3.93 2.23
C GLN A 66 1.76 -4.47 0.96
N GLU A 67 2.72 -5.38 1.15
CA GLU A 67 3.63 -5.89 0.11
C GLU A 67 2.94 -6.44 -1.16
N ALA A 68 3.64 -6.33 -2.28
CA ALA A 68 3.20 -6.73 -3.63
C ALA A 68 2.62 -8.16 -3.76
N PRO A 69 3.07 -9.21 -3.03
CA PRO A 69 2.52 -10.56 -3.18
C PRO A 69 1.06 -10.68 -2.71
N LEU A 70 0.69 -9.97 -1.64
CA LEU A 70 -0.70 -9.99 -1.15
C LEU A 70 -1.61 -9.24 -2.13
N MET A 71 -1.12 -8.13 -2.68
CA MET A 71 -1.80 -7.35 -3.72
C MET A 71 -1.87 -8.07 -5.08
N GLN A 72 -0.99 -9.04 -5.36
CA GLN A 72 -1.07 -9.89 -6.56
C GLN A 72 -2.33 -10.76 -6.54
N GLY A 73 -2.62 -11.44 -5.42
CA GLY A 73 -3.86 -12.23 -5.28
C GLY A 73 -5.13 -11.36 -5.39
N VAL A 74 -5.07 -10.14 -4.86
CA VAL A 74 -6.14 -9.14 -5.02
C VAL A 74 -6.32 -8.75 -6.50
N SER A 75 -5.23 -8.46 -7.20
CA SER A 75 -5.25 -8.03 -8.60
C SER A 75 -5.74 -9.13 -9.54
N GLU A 76 -5.33 -10.38 -9.31
CA GLU A 76 -5.79 -11.54 -10.08
C GLU A 76 -7.29 -11.74 -9.93
N SER A 77 -7.82 -11.63 -8.70
CA SER A 77 -9.26 -11.79 -8.44
C SER A 77 -10.13 -10.74 -9.15
N MET A 78 -9.55 -9.59 -9.51
CA MET A 78 -10.22 -8.42 -10.10
C MET A 78 -9.82 -8.16 -11.57
N ALA A 79 -9.12 -9.10 -12.20
CA ALA A 79 -8.64 -8.95 -13.57
C ALA A 79 -9.78 -8.62 -14.56
N GLY A 80 -9.52 -7.63 -15.42
CA GLY A 80 -10.48 -7.12 -16.43
C GLY A 80 -11.62 -6.25 -15.88
N ARG A 81 -11.71 -6.07 -14.55
CA ARG A 81 -12.80 -5.33 -13.88
C ARG A 81 -12.33 -4.13 -13.06
N ALA A 82 -11.05 -4.12 -12.71
CA ALA A 82 -10.42 -3.02 -11.99
C ALA A 82 -9.23 -2.46 -12.76
N ALA A 83 -8.97 -1.16 -12.57
CA ALA A 83 -7.69 -0.56 -12.88
C ALA A 83 -6.86 -0.54 -11.59
N VAL A 84 -5.63 -1.06 -11.65
CA VAL A 84 -4.69 -1.03 -10.52
C VAL A 84 -3.74 0.14 -10.74
N LEU A 85 -3.65 1.02 -9.75
CA LEU A 85 -2.76 2.17 -9.76
C LEU A 85 -1.75 2.02 -8.62
N GLN A 86 -0.47 2.09 -8.95
CA GLN A 86 0.59 2.12 -7.95
C GLN A 86 0.99 3.56 -7.70
N LEU A 87 0.81 4.04 -6.46
CA LEU A 87 1.24 5.35 -6.04
C LEU A 87 2.69 5.26 -5.55
N LEU A 88 3.57 6.04 -6.19
CA LEU A 88 4.96 6.20 -5.76
C LEU A 88 5.06 7.34 -4.74
N PRO A 89 6.18 7.44 -3.99
CA PRO A 89 6.49 8.63 -3.23
C PRO A 89 6.44 9.88 -4.13
N LEU A 90 6.12 11.03 -3.52
CA LEU A 90 5.97 12.29 -4.22
C LEU A 90 7.24 12.64 -5.00
N SER A 91 7.05 13.08 -6.23
CA SER A 91 8.10 13.61 -7.09
C SER A 91 8.44 15.07 -6.75
N THR A 92 9.57 15.54 -7.25
CA THR A 92 9.95 16.97 -7.18
C THR A 92 8.96 17.89 -7.90
N MET A 93 8.18 17.34 -8.83
CA MET A 93 7.11 18.07 -9.53
C MET A 93 5.86 18.23 -8.66
N GLU A 94 5.59 17.28 -7.76
CA GLU A 94 4.43 17.31 -6.87
C GLU A 94 4.69 18.13 -5.59
N SER A 95 5.95 18.23 -5.15
CA SER A 95 6.29 19.08 -4.01
C SER A 95 7.74 19.59 -4.05
N PRO A 96 7.98 20.90 -3.83
CA PRO A 96 9.33 21.45 -3.75
C PRO A 96 10.09 21.01 -2.48
N LYS A 97 9.41 20.34 -1.54
CA LYS A 97 10.03 19.80 -0.32
C LYS A 97 10.78 18.49 -0.58
N VAL A 98 10.54 17.86 -1.73
CA VAL A 98 11.23 16.64 -2.18
C VAL A 98 12.64 17.01 -2.62
N SER A 99 13.63 16.29 -2.11
CA SER A 99 15.02 16.43 -2.50
C SER A 99 15.72 15.07 -2.41
N VAL A 100 16.93 14.96 -2.95
CA VAL A 100 17.74 13.73 -2.85
C VAL A 100 17.90 13.27 -1.40
N LEU A 101 18.05 14.21 -0.45
CA LEU A 101 18.25 13.90 0.97
C LEU A 101 16.96 13.61 1.74
N ARG A 102 15.81 14.08 1.24
CA ARG A 102 14.51 13.95 1.94
C ARG A 102 13.58 12.92 1.29
N GLY A 103 13.85 12.54 0.05
CA GLY A 103 12.99 11.67 -0.74
C GLY A 103 11.58 12.25 -0.91
N GLY A 104 10.67 11.38 -1.38
CA GLY A 104 9.27 11.70 -1.67
C GLY A 104 8.25 11.21 -0.64
N TYR A 105 8.70 10.54 0.43
CA TYR A 105 7.77 9.88 1.34
C TYR A 105 6.86 10.91 2.03
N PRO A 106 5.52 10.74 2.00
CA PRO A 106 4.58 11.72 2.55
C PRO A 106 4.87 12.10 4.00
N GLY A 107 5.29 11.14 4.84
CA GLY A 107 5.67 11.39 6.24
C GLY A 107 6.85 12.36 6.39
N VAL A 108 7.81 12.32 5.47
CA VAL A 108 8.97 13.22 5.44
C VAL A 108 8.61 14.57 4.82
N VAL A 109 7.84 14.57 3.73
CA VAL A 109 7.41 15.80 3.04
C VAL A 109 6.51 16.67 3.93
N THR A 110 5.65 16.05 4.74
CA THR A 110 4.78 16.76 5.70
C THR A 110 5.57 17.32 6.88
N ARG A 111 6.62 16.62 7.35
CA ARG A 111 7.47 17.05 8.48
C ARG A 111 8.97 16.97 8.16
N PRO A 112 9.52 17.90 7.35
CA PRO A 112 10.91 17.82 6.89
C PRO A 112 11.96 17.87 8.01
N SER A 113 11.65 18.50 9.14
CA SER A 113 12.54 18.57 10.30
C SER A 113 12.74 17.22 11.00
N ALA A 114 11.81 16.28 10.83
CA ALA A 114 11.87 14.94 11.41
C ALA A 114 12.42 13.88 10.44
N ALA A 115 12.92 14.28 9.27
CA ALA A 115 13.34 13.38 8.20
C ALA A 115 14.36 12.33 8.65
N GLU A 116 15.40 12.75 9.37
CA GLU A 116 16.46 11.85 9.84
C GLU A 116 15.92 10.76 10.77
N LEU A 117 15.11 11.16 11.76
CA LEU A 117 14.46 10.22 12.68
C LEU A 117 13.53 9.27 11.92
N TRP A 118 12.73 9.80 10.99
CA TRP A 118 11.82 9.00 10.19
C TRP A 118 12.56 7.93 9.38
N PHE A 119 13.63 8.29 8.67
CA PHE A 119 14.42 7.34 7.88
C PHE A 119 15.13 6.31 8.75
N ARG A 120 15.67 6.72 9.91
CA ARG A 120 16.29 5.77 10.85
C ARG A 120 15.28 4.75 11.36
N SER A 121 14.09 5.20 11.76
CA SER A 121 13.00 4.31 12.16
C SER A 121 12.53 3.42 11.01
N TYR A 122 12.34 3.99 9.82
CA TYR A 122 11.91 3.25 8.63
C TYR A 122 12.90 2.14 8.27
N VAL A 123 14.20 2.44 8.20
CA VAL A 123 15.23 1.43 7.93
C VAL A 123 15.22 0.37 9.01
N GLN A 124 15.13 0.75 10.29
CA GLN A 124 15.08 -0.24 11.37
C GLN A 124 13.89 -1.20 11.22
N THR A 125 12.67 -0.67 11.07
CA THR A 125 11.46 -1.50 10.99
C THR A 125 11.34 -2.26 9.69
N TYR A 126 11.74 -1.67 8.56
CA TYR A 126 11.74 -2.33 7.24
C TYR A 126 12.71 -3.51 7.19
N LEU A 127 13.92 -3.33 7.73
CA LEU A 127 14.90 -4.41 7.82
C LEU A 127 14.42 -5.54 8.73
N GLU A 128 13.72 -5.21 9.80
CA GLU A 128 13.23 -6.17 10.77
C GLU A 128 11.98 -6.93 10.29
N ARG A 129 11.10 -6.29 9.50
CA ARG A 129 9.82 -6.85 9.05
C ARG A 129 9.89 -7.45 7.65
N ASP A 130 10.21 -6.64 6.65
CA ASP A 130 9.98 -6.96 5.24
C ASP A 130 11.17 -7.74 4.63
N ILE A 131 12.42 -7.37 4.97
CA ILE A 131 13.60 -8.12 4.47
C ILE A 131 13.67 -9.54 5.05
N ARG A 132 13.23 -9.73 6.29
CA ARG A 132 13.11 -11.06 6.91
C ARG A 132 12.03 -11.92 6.24
N ALA A 133 10.98 -11.29 5.70
CA ALA A 133 9.89 -11.98 5.01
C ALA A 133 10.24 -12.34 3.56
N ILE A 134 10.93 -11.44 2.84
CA ILE A 134 11.21 -11.58 1.40
C ILE A 134 12.45 -12.42 1.11
N THR A 135 13.39 -12.54 2.06
CA THR A 135 14.65 -13.26 1.81
C THR A 135 15.14 -14.08 2.99
N ALA A 136 15.75 -15.24 2.70
CA ALA A 136 16.55 -16.02 3.64
C ALA A 136 17.86 -15.31 4.06
N VAL A 137 17.89 -13.97 4.07
CA VAL A 137 19.03 -13.18 4.57
C VAL A 137 19.04 -13.31 6.09
N ARG A 138 19.84 -14.27 6.57
CA ARG A 138 20.03 -14.53 8.00
C ARG A 138 20.81 -13.42 8.71
N ASP A 139 21.57 -12.62 7.95
CA ASP A 139 22.45 -11.58 8.50
C ASP A 139 22.02 -10.15 8.11
N LEU A 140 21.31 -9.50 9.04
CA LEU A 140 20.91 -8.10 8.94
C LEU A 140 22.10 -7.13 8.85
N ALA A 141 23.26 -7.48 9.43
CA ALA A 141 24.43 -6.62 9.38
C ALA A 141 25.00 -6.55 7.96
N THR A 142 24.98 -7.67 7.23
CA THR A 142 25.37 -7.71 5.81
C THR A 142 24.45 -6.86 4.95
N TYR A 143 23.14 -6.92 5.17
CA TYR A 143 22.20 -6.07 4.43
C TYR A 143 22.36 -4.58 4.76
N ARG A 144 22.60 -4.22 6.04
CA ARG A 144 22.92 -2.83 6.41
C ARG A 144 24.18 -2.32 5.71
N ARG A 145 25.24 -3.14 5.65
CA ARG A 145 26.46 -2.81 4.89
C ARG A 145 26.16 -2.63 3.41
N PHE A 146 25.35 -3.50 2.83
CA PHE A 146 24.91 -3.38 1.44
C PHE A 146 24.16 -2.06 1.17
N LEU A 147 23.19 -1.69 2.02
CA LEU A 147 22.51 -0.39 1.91
C LEU A 147 23.47 0.80 2.01
N ALA A 148 24.45 0.74 2.91
CA ALA A 148 25.46 1.80 3.05
C ALA A 148 26.34 1.91 1.79
N LEU A 149 26.74 0.79 1.19
CA LEU A 149 27.46 0.76 -0.08
C LEU A 149 26.63 1.35 -1.22
N LEU A 150 25.35 1.02 -1.31
CA LEU A 150 24.44 1.61 -2.30
C LEU A 150 24.30 3.13 -2.11
N ALA A 151 24.12 3.59 -0.86
CA ALA A 151 24.02 5.01 -0.56
C ALA A 151 25.28 5.78 -1.00
N SER A 152 26.47 5.19 -0.84
CA SER A 152 27.73 5.77 -1.32
C SER A 152 27.84 5.90 -2.85
N ARG A 153 26.99 5.20 -3.59
CA ARG A 153 26.96 5.19 -5.07
C ARG A 153 25.74 5.93 -5.63
N CYS A 154 24.95 6.58 -4.79
CA CYS A 154 23.79 7.34 -5.26
C CYS A 154 24.25 8.56 -6.07
N GLY A 155 23.81 8.67 -7.32
CA GLY A 155 24.17 9.79 -8.21
C GLY A 155 25.53 9.67 -8.91
N THR A 156 26.23 8.54 -8.79
CA THR A 156 27.45 8.31 -9.59
C THR A 156 27.10 7.96 -11.03
N LEU A 157 27.83 8.52 -12.01
CA LEU A 157 27.78 8.07 -13.40
C LEU A 157 28.09 6.56 -13.45
N LEU A 158 27.16 5.78 -13.99
CA LEU A 158 27.37 4.36 -14.25
C LEU A 158 28.32 4.24 -15.45
N ASN A 159 29.62 4.39 -15.20
CA ASN A 159 30.61 4.08 -16.22
C ASN A 159 30.63 2.56 -16.41
N LYS A 160 30.38 2.14 -17.67
CA LYS A 160 30.58 0.77 -18.15
C LYS A 160 32.04 0.35 -17.98
#